data_AF-R7MYU5-F1
#
_entry.id   AF-R7MYU5-F1
#
_cell.length_a   1.000
_cell.length_b   1.000
_cell.length_c   1.000
_cell.angle_alpha   90.00
_cell.angle_beta   90.00
_cell.angle_gamma   90.00
#
_symmetry.space_group_name_H-M   'P 1'
#
loop_
_entity.id
_entity.type
_entity.pdbx_description
1 polymer ?
#
loop_
_entity_poly.entity_id
_entity_poly.type
_entity_poly.pdbx_seq_one_letter_code
_entity_poly.pdbx_strand_id
1 'polypeptide(L)'
;MTGKKVDNLLLGDTVTDPTLHSAMVYLQSLPPDILKDIAEINVGNPESLVAYTTDSVPIHLGSGDEPAERAKLTETLLAEVQENHLAVQYIDTDVRSPLVKTK
;
A
#
# COMPACT_ATOMS: atom_id res chain seq x y z
N MET A 1 3.78 -4.49 16.88
CA MET A 1 2.67 -3.75 16.25
C MET A 1 2.73 -2.32 16.74
N THR A 2 3.00 -1.37 15.83
CA THR A 2 2.95 0.07 16.13
C THR A 2 1.87 0.69 15.26
N GLY A 3 0.74 1.07 15.86
CA GLY A 3 -0.32 1.81 15.18
C GLY A 3 -0.05 3.31 15.19
N LYS A 4 -0.56 4.04 14.19
CA LYS A 4 -0.58 5.51 14.22
C LYS A 4 -1.55 5.96 15.33
N LYS A 5 -1.04 6.69 16.32
CA LYS A 5 -1.88 7.30 17.35
C LYS A 5 -2.67 8.42 16.70
N VAL A 6 -4.00 8.31 16.72
CA VAL A 6 -4.90 9.38 16.30
C VAL A 6 -5.50 9.95 17.58
N ASP A 7 -4.99 11.10 18.04
CA ASP A 7 -5.35 11.66 19.34
C ASP A 7 -6.78 12.26 19.32
N ASN A 8 -7.53 12.04 20.42
CA ASN A 8 -8.86 12.60 20.69
C ASN A 8 -9.97 12.32 19.66
N LEU A 9 -10.00 11.14 19.04
CA LEU A 9 -11.18 10.72 18.27
C LEU A 9 -12.27 10.13 19.16
N LEU A 10 -13.48 10.66 19.04
CA LEU A 10 -14.71 10.04 19.49
C LEU A 10 -15.33 9.20 18.36
N LEU A 11 -16.19 8.25 18.72
CA LEU A 11 -16.99 7.52 17.74
C LEU A 11 -17.86 8.50 16.94
N GLY A 12 -17.72 8.47 15.62
CA GLY A 12 -18.41 9.39 14.71
C GLY A 12 -17.55 10.55 14.23
N ASP A 13 -16.34 10.74 14.77
CA ASP A 13 -15.41 11.75 14.26
C ASP A 13 -14.87 11.38 12.88
N THR A 14 -14.74 12.40 12.03
CA THR A 14 -14.12 12.26 10.70
C THR A 14 -12.62 12.51 10.81
N VAL A 15 -11.80 11.55 10.40
CA VAL A 15 -10.36 11.76 10.29
C VAL A 15 -10.05 12.48 8.98
N THR A 16 -9.46 13.67 9.08
CA THR A 16 -9.16 14.54 7.93
C THR A 16 -7.72 14.43 7.43
N ASP A 17 -6.93 13.52 8.00
CA ASP A 17 -5.55 13.26 7.58
C ASP A 17 -5.51 12.73 6.14
N PRO A 18 -4.97 13.48 5.17
CA PRO A 18 -5.02 13.09 3.76
C PRO A 18 -4.23 11.80 3.48
N THR A 19 -3.12 11.57 4.19
CA THR A 19 -2.31 10.37 4.07
C THR A 19 -3.09 9.13 4.52
N LEU A 20 -3.83 9.24 5.63
CA LEU A 20 -4.71 8.16 6.09
C LEU A 20 -5.86 7.94 5.10
N HIS A 21 -6.45 9.00 4.57
CA HIS A 21 -7.50 8.88 3.56
C HIS A 21 -7.00 8.13 2.32
N SER A 22 -5.83 8.52 1.77
CA SER A 22 -5.22 7.83 0.63
C SER A 22 -4.94 6.35 0.92
N ALA A 23 -4.39 6.03 2.09
CA ALA A 23 -4.17 4.64 2.50
C ALA A 23 -5.49 3.84 2.57
N MET A 24 -6.57 4.45 3.06
CA MET A 24 -7.89 3.82 3.10
C MET A 24 -8.47 3.60 1.71
N VAL A 25 -8.37 4.58 0.81
CA VAL A 25 -8.82 4.44 -0.59
C VAL A 25 -8.02 3.34 -1.30
N TYR A 26 -6.71 3.28 -1.08
CA TYR A 26 -5.86 2.22 -1.60
C TYR A 26 -6.35 0.84 -1.13
N LEU A 27 -6.54 0.65 0.18
CA LEU A 27 -7.03 -0.63 0.73
C LEU A 27 -8.42 -1.01 0.18
N GLN A 28 -9.33 -0.04 0.06
CA GLN A 28 -10.69 -0.26 -0.48
C GLN A 28 -10.70 -0.58 -1.97
N SER A 29 -9.65 -0.19 -2.70
CA SER A 29 -9.51 -0.43 -4.13
C SER A 29 -8.83 -1.76 -4.45
N LEU A 30 -8.23 -2.43 -3.46
CA LEU A 30 -7.62 -3.75 -3.64
C LEU A 30 -8.70 -4.84 -3.80
N PRO A 31 -8.50 -5.82 -4.70
CA PRO A 31 -9.30 -7.03 -4.73
C PRO A 31 -9.20 -7.77 -3.39
N PRO A 32 -10.25 -8.48 -2.93
CA PRO A 32 -10.23 -9.20 -1.64
C PRO A 32 -9.06 -10.18 -1.49
N ASP A 33 -8.65 -10.83 -2.58
CA ASP A 33 -7.53 -11.78 -2.59
C ASP A 33 -6.16 -11.11 -2.46
N ILE A 34 -6.02 -9.84 -2.82
CA ILE A 34 -4.79 -9.07 -2.59
C ILE A 34 -4.84 -8.38 -1.24
N LEU A 35 -6.03 -7.88 -0.84
CA LEU A 35 -6.23 -7.19 0.43
C LEU A 35 -5.84 -8.06 1.64
N LYS A 36 -6.17 -9.36 1.61
CA LYS A 36 -5.81 -10.31 2.68
C LYS A 36 -4.30 -10.51 2.83
N ASP A 37 -3.53 -10.19 1.78
CA ASP A 37 -2.08 -10.32 1.76
C ASP A 37 -1.39 -9.04 2.23
N ILE A 38 -2.11 -7.96 2.53
CA ILE A 38 -1.55 -6.74 3.12
C ILE A 38 -1.56 -6.84 4.65
N ALA A 39 -0.38 -6.72 5.27
CA ALA A 39 -0.21 -6.78 6.71
C ALA A 39 -0.35 -5.40 7.38
N GLU A 40 0.29 -4.38 6.81
CA GLU A 40 0.26 -3.02 7.34
C GLU A 40 0.58 -1.97 6.26
N ILE A 41 0.24 -0.72 6.53
CA ILE A 41 0.67 0.44 5.73
C ILE A 41 1.34 1.44 6.67
N ASN A 42 2.60 1.77 6.37
CA ASN A 42 3.32 2.83 7.03
C ASN A 42 2.91 4.19 6.42
N VAL A 43 2.25 5.01 7.24
CA VAL A 43 1.77 6.36 6.92
C VAL A 43 2.51 7.45 7.73
N GLY A 44 3.69 7.12 8.26
CA GLY A 44 4.51 8.03 9.08
C GLY A 44 5.24 9.10 8.26
N ASN A 45 5.46 8.87 6.97
CA ASN A 45 6.02 9.83 6.03
C ASN A 45 5.03 10.08 4.89
N PRO A 46 4.40 11.27 4.80
CA PRO A 46 3.45 11.60 3.72
C PRO A 46 4.02 11.52 2.31
N GLU A 47 5.33 11.65 2.12
CA GLU A 47 6.00 11.57 0.82
C GLU A 47 6.40 10.13 0.44
N SER A 48 6.28 9.18 1.37
CA SER A 48 6.73 7.80 1.18
C SER A 48 5.91 6.84 2.03
N LEU A 49 4.70 6.59 1.56
CA LEU A 49 3.86 5.51 2.08
C LEU A 49 4.40 4.18 1.57
N VAL A 50 4.38 3.19 2.45
CA VAL A 50 4.81 1.82 2.13
C VAL A 50 3.80 0.86 2.71
N ALA A 51 3.19 0.04 1.84
CA ALA A 51 2.44 -1.14 2.28
C ALA A 51 3.38 -2.33 2.39
N TYR A 52 3.13 -3.22 3.34
CA TYR A 52 3.88 -4.45 3.49
C TYR A 52 2.94 -5.63 3.33
N THR A 53 3.35 -6.61 2.53
CA THR A 53 2.62 -7.87 2.45
C THR A 53 2.84 -8.71 3.72
N THR A 54 2.02 -9.74 3.92
CA THR A 54 2.18 -10.76 4.96
C THR A 54 3.54 -11.48 4.89
N ASP A 55 4.10 -11.61 3.70
CA ASP A 55 5.45 -12.14 3.45
C ASP A 55 6.56 -11.07 3.52
N SER A 56 6.24 -9.89 4.08
CA SER A 56 7.17 -8.77 4.28
C SER A 56 7.74 -8.16 2.98
N VAL A 57 7.03 -8.27 1.85
CA VAL A 57 7.40 -7.58 0.61
C VAL A 57 6.96 -6.12 0.72
N PRO A 58 7.88 -5.14 0.60
CA PRO A 58 7.51 -3.72 0.57
C PRO A 58 6.89 -3.34 -0.78
N ILE A 59 5.82 -2.57 -0.73
CA ILE A 59 5.12 -1.98 -1.87
C ILE A 59 5.15 -0.47 -1.66
N HIS A 60 5.95 0.23 -2.46
CA HIS A 60 6.08 1.69 -2.40
C HIS A 60 4.88 2.35 -3.07
N LEU A 61 4.17 3.18 -2.29
CA LEU A 61 2.96 3.90 -2.70
C LEU A 61 3.23 5.39 -2.94
N GLY A 62 4.49 5.83 -2.95
CA GLY A 62 4.87 7.23 -3.13
C GLY A 62 4.22 8.13 -2.09
N SER A 63 3.70 9.29 -2.52
CA SER A 63 3.00 10.23 -1.65
C SER A 63 1.53 9.86 -1.38
N GLY A 64 1.09 8.66 -1.77
CA GLY A 64 -0.31 8.24 -1.68
C GLY A 64 -1.22 8.95 -2.69
N ASP A 65 -0.65 9.52 -3.75
CA ASP A 65 -1.36 10.00 -4.93
C ASP A 65 -1.94 8.82 -5.73
N GLU A 66 -3.03 9.07 -6.45
CA GLU A 66 -3.68 8.07 -7.31
C GLU A 66 -3.91 6.70 -6.63
N PRO A 67 -4.43 6.66 -5.38
CA PRO A 67 -4.41 5.45 -4.55
C PRO A 67 -5.12 4.25 -5.18
N ALA A 68 -6.19 4.48 -5.96
CA ALA A 68 -6.90 3.43 -6.68
C ALA A 68 -6.09 2.86 -7.86
N GLU A 69 -5.36 3.68 -8.60
CA GLU A 69 -4.51 3.21 -9.70
C GLU A 69 -3.29 2.45 -9.15
N ARG A 70 -2.71 2.92 -8.04
CA ARG A 70 -1.64 2.20 -7.33
C ARG A 70 -2.10 0.83 -6.80
N ALA A 71 -3.36 0.71 -6.36
CA ALA A 71 -3.94 -0.58 -5.96
C ALA A 71 -4.04 -1.55 -7.16
N LYS A 72 -4.45 -1.05 -8.33
CA LYS A 72 -4.50 -1.84 -9.57
C LYS A 72 -3.10 -2.27 -10.05
N LEU A 73 -2.12 -1.39 -9.94
CA LEU A 73 -0.71 -1.73 -10.21
C LEU A 73 -0.20 -2.77 -9.22
N THR A 74 -0.58 -2.68 -7.96
CA THR A 74 -0.23 -3.68 -6.94
C THR A 74 -0.74 -5.07 -7.31
N GLU A 75 -2.01 -5.19 -7.69
CA GLU A 75 -2.59 -6.46 -8.16
C GLU A 75 -1.79 -7.02 -9.35
N THR A 76 -1.54 -6.18 -10.36
CA THR A 76 -0.84 -6.57 -11.59
C THR A 76 0.58 -7.06 -11.30
N LEU A 77 1.36 -6.31 -10.51
CA LEU A 77 2.76 -6.62 -10.24
C LEU A 77 2.90 -7.81 -9.27
N LEU A 78 2.00 -7.97 -8.30
CA LEU A 78 1.99 -9.14 -7.43
C LEU A 78 1.66 -10.42 -8.20
N ALA A 79 0.70 -10.37 -9.14
CA ALA A 79 0.41 -11.50 -10.00
C ALA A 79 1.64 -11.91 -10.83
N GLU A 80 2.34 -10.93 -11.43
CA GLU A 80 3.59 -11.17 -12.17
C GLU A 80 4.66 -11.85 -11.29
N VAL A 81 4.83 -11.38 -10.06
CA VAL A 81 5.77 -11.95 -9.09
C VAL A 81 5.44 -13.41 -8.78
N GLN A 82 4.17 -13.71 -8.55
CA GLN A 82 3.69 -15.06 -8.22
C GLN A 82 3.84 -16.00 -9.41
N GLU A 83 3.41 -15.59 -10.60
CA GLU A 83 3.47 -16.39 -11.83
C GLU A 83 4.91 -16.72 -12.25
N ASN A 84 5.84 -15.78 -12.06
CA ASN A 84 7.24 -15.94 -12.47
C ASN A 84 8.15 -16.41 -11.32
N HIS A 85 7.61 -16.68 -10.13
CA HIS A 85 8.36 -17.10 -8.94
C HIS A 85 9.56 -16.17 -8.62
N LEU A 86 9.35 -14.86 -8.73
CA LEU A 86 10.42 -13.87 -8.59
C LEU A 86 10.86 -13.71 -7.13
N ALA A 87 12.17 -13.68 -6.90
CA ALA A 87 12.72 -13.26 -5.61
C ALA A 87 12.72 -11.73 -5.52
N VAL A 88 11.68 -11.17 -4.92
CA VAL A 88 11.45 -9.71 -4.87
C VAL A 88 12.17 -9.06 -3.70
N GLN A 89 12.73 -7.89 -3.95
CA GLN A 89 13.22 -6.94 -2.95
C GLN A 89 12.14 -5.93 -2.58
N TYR A 90 11.48 -5.31 -3.56
CA TYR A 90 10.31 -4.44 -3.39
C TYR A 90 9.53 -4.28 -4.70
N ILE A 91 8.30 -3.77 -4.58
CA ILE A 91 7.45 -3.32 -5.70
C ILE A 91 7.32 -1.80 -5.63
N ASP A 92 7.44 -1.10 -6.76
CA ASP A 92 7.14 0.33 -6.89
C ASP A 92 5.90 0.52 -7.77
N THR A 93 4.95 1.31 -7.26
CA THR A 93 3.67 1.59 -7.92
C THR A 93 3.61 2.99 -8.51
N ASP A 94 4.74 3.68 -8.77
CA ASP A 94 4.72 4.94 -9.54
C ASP A 94 3.93 4.72 -10.85
N VAL A 95 2.81 5.44 -11.00
CA VAL A 95 1.85 5.28 -12.10
C VAL A 95 2.50 5.49 -13.47
N ARG A 96 3.61 6.23 -13.52
CA ARG A 96 4.34 6.52 -14.77
C ARG A 96 5.43 5.51 -15.05
N SER A 97 5.92 4.79 -14.05
CA SER A 97 7.05 3.88 -14.17
C SER A 97 7.00 2.76 -13.12
N PRO A 98 5.96 1.91 -13.12
CA PRO A 98 5.85 0.81 -12.17
C PRO A 98 6.97 -0.20 -12.40
N LEU A 99 7.48 -0.82 -11.32
CA LEU A 99 8.53 -1.83 -11.43
C LEU A 99 8.50 -2.85 -10.29
N VAL A 100 8.97 -4.06 -10.60
CA VAL A 100 9.36 -5.08 -9.61
C VAL A 100 10.87 -5.08 -9.50
N LYS A 101 11.40 -4.81 -8.30
CA LYS A 101 12.83 -4.93 -8.03
C LYS A 101 13.12 -6.33 -7.51
N THR A 102 13.90 -7.12 -8.25
CA THR A 102 14.37 -8.44 -7.80
C THR A 102 15.66 -8.34 -6.98
N LYS A 103 15.96 -9.40 -6.21
CA LYS A 103 17.21 -9.57 -5.44
C LYS A 103 18.43 -9.79 -6.33
#